data_AF-A0A942D4S8-F1
#
_entry.id   AF-A0A942D4S8-F1
#
_cell.length_a   1.000
_cell.length_b   1.000
_cell.length_c   1.000
_cell.angle_alpha   90.00
_cell.angle_beta   90.00
_cell.angle_gamma   90.00
#
_symmetry.space_group_name_H-M   'P 1'
#
loop_
_entity.id
_entity.type
_entity.pdbx_description
1 polymer ?
#
loop_
_entity_poly.entity_id
_entity_poly.type
_entity_poly.pdbx_seq_one_letter_code
_entity_poly.pdbx_strand_id
1 'polypeptide(L)'
;MPEPVKRNQRYMPGLDGLRAIAVLAVIAFHLGFGWAPGGLLGVGIFFTLSGYLITDILLNQLGRRGKIKLAQFWLGRARRLLPALFVMLAIVVFWVTVFGPAQPDQFRKAVFSSVFYVNNWEQILGNVSYFARFAPEGPLNHLWSLSVEEQFY
;
A
#
# COMPACT_ATOMS: atom_id res chain seq x y z
N MET A 1 9.24 -44.38 -9.61
CA MET A 1 8.61 -43.43 -10.55
C MET A 1 8.34 -42.14 -9.78
N PRO A 2 8.92 -40.98 -10.12
CA PRO A 2 8.60 -39.74 -9.40
C PRO A 2 7.24 -39.20 -9.86
N GLU A 3 6.35 -39.03 -8.88
CA GLU A 3 5.00 -38.50 -9.01
C GLU A 3 4.96 -36.97 -9.26
N PRO A 4 3.80 -36.42 -9.70
CA PRO A 4 3.74 -35.24 -10.55
C PRO A 4 3.87 -33.92 -9.79
N VAL A 5 4.60 -32.96 -10.36
CA VAL A 5 4.58 -31.56 -9.92
C VAL A 5 3.26 -30.90 -10.33
N LYS A 6 2.23 -31.05 -9.50
CA LYS A 6 1.06 -30.16 -9.53
C LYS A 6 1.14 -29.20 -8.35
N ARG A 7 2.06 -28.23 -8.41
CA ARG A 7 1.93 -27.01 -7.60
C ARG A 7 0.78 -26.20 -8.21
N ASN A 8 -0.43 -26.41 -7.72
CA ASN A 8 -1.48 -25.38 -7.83
C ASN A 8 -0.97 -24.14 -7.07
N GLN A 9 -1.27 -22.92 -7.52
CA GLN A 9 -0.89 -21.72 -6.74
C GLN A 9 -1.52 -21.85 -5.35
N ARG A 10 -0.69 -22.00 -4.32
CA ARG A 10 -1.18 -22.20 -2.95
C ARG A 10 -1.65 -20.84 -2.44
N TYR A 11 -2.91 -20.52 -2.70
CA TYR A 11 -3.56 -19.38 -2.09
C TYR A 11 -3.56 -19.61 -0.57
N MET A 12 -2.97 -18.68 0.19
CA MET A 12 -2.81 -18.78 1.64
C MET A 12 -3.72 -17.75 2.32
N PRO A 13 -5.03 -18.05 2.46
CA PRO A 13 -6.00 -17.09 2.97
C PRO A 13 -5.66 -16.58 4.38
N GLY A 14 -4.92 -17.35 5.19
CA GLY A 14 -4.47 -16.93 6.51
C GLY A 14 -3.52 -15.71 6.47
N LEU A 15 -2.68 -15.60 5.44
CA LEU A 15 -1.78 -14.45 5.29
C LEU A 15 -2.55 -13.19 4.89
N ASP A 16 -3.56 -13.33 4.04
CA ASP A 16 -4.45 -12.21 3.69
C ASP A 16 -5.29 -11.77 4.89
N GLY A 17 -5.76 -12.71 5.72
CA GLY A 17 -6.44 -12.40 6.99
C GLY A 17 -5.54 -11.64 7.96
N LEU A 18 -4.27 -12.05 8.09
CA LEU A 18 -3.31 -11.35 8.96
C LEU A 18 -2.98 -9.94 8.43
N ARG A 19 -2.88 -9.76 7.11
CA ARG A 19 -2.75 -8.43 6.49
C ARG A 19 -3.97 -7.56 6.77
N ALA A 20 -5.18 -8.12 6.66
CA ALA A 20 -6.41 -7.38 6.96
C ALA A 20 -6.45 -6.93 8.43
N ILE A 21 -6.12 -7.82 9.38
CA ILE A 21 -6.01 -7.47 10.80
C ILE A 21 -4.97 -6.36 11.02
N ALA A 22 -3.82 -6.45 10.36
CA ALA A 22 -2.78 -5.43 10.45
C ALA A 22 -3.25 -4.05 9.96
N VAL A 23 -3.97 -3.98 8.82
CA VAL A 23 -4.56 -2.73 8.33
C VAL A 23 -5.64 -2.20 9.28
N LEU A 24 -6.51 -3.07 9.81
CA LEU A 24 -7.54 -2.67 10.77
C LEU A 24 -6.94 -2.10 12.05
N ALA A 25 -5.84 -2.66 12.53
CA ALA A 25 -5.12 -2.13 13.69
C ALA A 25 -4.54 -0.73 13.42
N VAL A 26 -4.00 -0.49 12.21
CA VAL A 26 -3.52 0.83 11.79
C VAL A 26 -4.67 1.84 11.74
N ILE A 27 -5.81 1.46 11.17
CA ILE A 27 -7.01 2.32 11.13
C ILE A 27 -7.47 2.64 12.55
N ALA A 28 -7.58 1.63 13.42
CA ALA A 28 -8.01 1.82 14.80
C ALA A 28 -7.09 2.77 15.60
N PHE A 29 -5.79 2.70 15.34
CA PHE A 29 -4.81 3.61 15.91
C PHE A 29 -5.03 5.06 15.46
N HIS A 30 -5.26 5.31 14.17
CA HIS A 30 -5.51 6.67 13.66
C HIS A 30 -6.89 7.22 14.11
N LEU A 31 -7.85 6.35 14.40
CA LEU A 31 -9.15 6.72 14.98
C LEU A 31 -9.06 7.02 16.50
N GLY A 32 -7.89 6.87 17.13
CA GLY A 32 -7.69 7.20 18.54
C GLY A 32 -8.30 6.19 19.51
N PHE A 33 -8.55 4.94 19.08
CA PHE A 33 -9.05 3.91 20.00
C PHE A 33 -7.97 3.52 21.03
N GLY A 34 -8.22 3.84 22.30
CA GLY A 34 -7.25 3.64 23.39
C GLY A 34 -6.81 2.20 23.66
N TRP A 35 -7.53 1.20 23.12
CA TRP A 35 -7.15 -0.23 23.20
C TRP A 35 -6.19 -0.67 22.08
N ALA A 36 -5.89 0.19 21.11
CA ALA A 36 -5.03 -0.11 19.96
C ALA A 36 -3.71 0.72 19.90
N PRO A 37 -2.99 0.96 21.01
CA PRO A 37 -1.75 1.76 20.97
C PRO A 37 -0.65 1.09 20.13
N GLY A 38 -0.72 -0.23 19.94
CA GLY A 38 0.19 -1.02 19.11
C GLY A 38 -0.14 -1.03 17.61
N GLY A 39 -1.14 -0.28 17.13
CA GLY A 39 -1.55 -0.31 15.72
C GLY A 39 -0.44 0.07 14.74
N LEU A 40 0.57 0.83 15.19
CA LEU A 40 1.81 1.10 14.44
C LEU A 40 2.53 -0.17 13.98
N LEU A 41 2.50 -1.24 14.79
CA LEU A 41 3.10 -2.54 14.44
C LEU A 41 2.42 -3.18 13.22
N GLY A 42 1.15 -2.83 12.97
CA GLY A 42 0.40 -3.29 11.80
C GLY A 42 1.08 -2.90 10.49
N VAL A 43 1.71 -1.72 10.42
CA VAL A 43 2.48 -1.29 9.23
C VAL A 43 3.64 -2.27 8.96
N GLY A 44 4.42 -2.60 9.99
CA GLY A 44 5.55 -3.53 9.88
C GLY A 44 5.13 -4.95 9.49
N ILE A 45 4.04 -5.46 10.09
CA ILE A 45 3.46 -6.76 9.76
C ILE A 45 3.00 -6.78 8.29
N PHE A 46 2.26 -5.76 7.86
CA PHE A 46 1.72 -5.68 6.51
C PHE A 46 2.83 -5.70 5.45
N PHE A 47 3.89 -4.92 5.65
CA PHE A 47 5.05 -4.88 4.74
C PHE A 47 5.83 -6.18 4.72
N THR A 48 6.07 -6.78 5.89
CA THR A 48 6.78 -8.07 6.00
C THR A 48 6.03 -9.17 5.24
N LEU A 49 4.71 -9.26 5.42
CA LEU A 49 3.88 -10.25 4.74
C LEU A 49 3.79 -10.00 3.23
N SER A 50 3.72 -8.73 2.81
CA SER A 50 3.68 -8.37 1.39
C SER A 50 4.99 -8.77 0.70
N GLY A 51 6.14 -8.51 1.32
CA GLY A 51 7.44 -8.95 0.81
C GLY A 51 7.59 -10.46 0.72
N TYR A 52 7.13 -11.19 1.75
CA TYR A 52 7.11 -12.66 1.73
C TYR A 52 6.26 -13.19 0.56
N LEU A 53 5.03 -12.71 0.40
CA LEU A 53 4.12 -13.16 -0.66
C LEU A 53 4.66 -12.87 -2.06
N ILE A 54 5.21 -11.67 -2.26
CA ILE A 54 5.77 -11.28 -3.55
C ILE A 54 6.98 -12.16 -3.88
N THR A 55 7.86 -12.38 -2.92
CA THR A 55 9.02 -13.29 -3.08
C THR A 55 8.57 -14.71 -3.42
N ASP A 56 7.57 -15.27 -2.72
CA ASP A 56 7.02 -16.59 -3.03
C ASP A 56 6.42 -16.65 -4.44
N ILE A 57 5.70 -15.62 -4.88
CA ILE A 57 5.17 -15.52 -6.24
C ILE A 57 6.30 -15.56 -7.28
N LEU A 58 7.37 -14.78 -7.08
CA LEU A 58 8.50 -14.70 -8.02
C LEU A 58 9.30 -16.01 -8.04
N LEU A 59 9.56 -16.63 -6.89
CA LEU A 59 10.23 -17.93 -6.80
C LEU A 59 9.38 -19.04 -7.45
N ASN A 60 8.07 -19.02 -7.26
CA ASN A 60 7.17 -19.96 -7.92
C ASN A 60 7.15 -19.77 -9.45
N GLN A 61 7.24 -18.53 -9.96
CA GLN A 61 7.40 -18.27 -11.39
C GLN A 61 8.72 -18.84 -11.91
N LEU A 62 9.81 -18.60 -11.19
CA LEU A 62 11.14 -19.09 -11.55
C LEU A 62 11.16 -20.63 -11.59
N GLY A 63 10.65 -21.30 -10.55
CA GLY A 63 10.63 -22.76 -10.47
C GLY A 63 9.74 -23.44 -11.52
N ARG A 64 8.66 -22.78 -11.98
CA ARG A 64 7.74 -23.37 -12.98
C ARG A 64 8.09 -23.03 -14.43
N ARG A 65 8.62 -21.82 -14.69
CA ARG A 65 8.80 -21.27 -16.04
C ARG A 65 10.27 -21.00 -16.39
N GLY A 66 11.19 -21.21 -15.45
CA GLY A 66 12.63 -20.94 -15.62
C GLY A 66 12.98 -19.46 -15.73
N LYS A 67 12.00 -18.55 -15.65
CA LYS A 67 12.20 -17.11 -15.76
C LYS A 67 11.17 -16.31 -14.98
N ILE A 68 11.61 -15.19 -14.42
CA ILE A 68 10.75 -14.21 -13.76
C ILE A 68 10.17 -13.26 -14.82
N LYS A 69 8.85 -13.06 -14.82
CA LYS A 69 8.18 -12.13 -15.73
C LYS A 69 7.71 -10.89 -14.96
N LEU A 70 8.65 -10.00 -14.61
CA LEU A 70 8.37 -8.78 -13.83
C LEU A 70 7.27 -7.93 -14.48
N ALA A 71 7.28 -7.75 -15.80
CA ALA A 71 6.24 -6.99 -16.50
C ALA A 71 4.82 -7.56 -16.26
N GLN A 72 4.66 -8.89 -16.22
CA GLN A 72 3.35 -9.50 -15.96
C GLN A 72 2.92 -9.34 -14.49
N PHE A 73 3.89 -9.34 -13.57
CA PHE A 73 3.64 -9.07 -12.16
C PHE A 73 3.15 -7.63 -11.95
N TRP A 74 3.89 -6.64 -12.47
CA TRP A 74 3.52 -5.22 -12.39
C TRP A 74 2.20 -4.92 -13.09
N LEU A 75 1.95 -5.48 -14.28
CA LEU A 75 0.66 -5.31 -14.96
C LEU A 75 -0.52 -5.89 -14.17
N GLY A 76 -0.33 -7.04 -13.52
CA GLY A 76 -1.37 -7.63 -12.66
C GLY A 76 -1.66 -6.77 -11.42
N ARG A 77 -0.60 -6.21 -10.83
CA ARG A 77 -0.69 -5.28 -9.68
C ARG A 77 -1.37 -3.97 -10.08
N ALA A 78 -0.94 -3.36 -11.18
CA ALA A 78 -1.52 -2.14 -11.74
C ALA A 78 -3.02 -2.28 -12.03
N ARG A 79 -3.46 -3.37 -12.68
CA ARG A 79 -4.89 -3.63 -12.94
C ARG A 79 -5.73 -3.79 -11.68
N ARG A 80 -5.12 -4.20 -10.56
CA ARG A 80 -5.80 -4.37 -9.28
C ARG A 80 -5.85 -3.07 -8.46
N LEU A 81 -4.78 -2.28 -8.47
CA LEU A 81 -4.62 -1.13 -7.57
C LEU A 81 -4.99 0.21 -8.23
N LEU A 82 -4.62 0.44 -9.49
CA LEU A 82 -4.84 1.72 -10.17
C LEU A 82 -6.32 2.11 -10.28
N PRO A 83 -7.26 1.20 -10.62
CA PRO A 83 -8.67 1.59 -10.72
C PRO A 83 -9.21 2.14 -9.39
N ALA A 84 -8.90 1.45 -8.28
CA ALA A 84 -9.32 1.88 -6.95
C ALA A 84 -8.67 3.20 -6.54
N LEU A 85 -7.37 3.37 -6.84
CA LEU A 85 -6.64 4.60 -6.57
C LEU A 85 -7.26 5.79 -7.32
N PHE A 86 -7.52 5.66 -8.62
CA PHE A 86 -8.08 6.77 -9.41
C PHE A 86 -9.51 7.12 -9.02
N VAL A 87 -10.35 6.14 -8.70
CA VAL A 87 -11.69 6.39 -8.17
C VAL A 87 -11.61 7.12 -6.83
N MET A 88 -10.76 6.67 -5.92
CA MET A 88 -10.55 7.33 -4.63
C MET A 88 -10.03 8.77 -4.82
N LEU A 89 -9.05 8.98 -5.71
CA LEU A 89 -8.49 10.31 -5.98
C LEU A 89 -9.54 11.24 -6.58
N ALA A 90 -10.36 10.76 -7.53
CA ALA A 90 -11.43 11.55 -8.10
C ALA A 90 -12.44 12.00 -7.03
N ILE A 91 -12.83 11.09 -6.13
CA ILE A 91 -13.75 11.40 -5.03
C ILE A 91 -13.13 12.41 -4.06
N VAL A 92 -11.88 12.20 -3.63
CA VAL A 92 -11.21 13.09 -2.67
C VAL A 92 -10.94 14.46 -3.29
N VAL A 93 -10.50 14.53 -4.55
CA VAL A 93 -10.31 15.79 -5.27
C VAL A 93 -11.64 16.53 -5.41
N PHE A 94 -12.72 15.86 -5.80
CA PHE A 94 -14.05 16.46 -5.85
C PHE A 94 -14.47 17.01 -4.49
N TRP A 95 -14.33 16.20 -3.43
CA TRP A 95 -14.70 16.61 -2.08
C TRP A 95 -13.90 17.83 -1.60
N VAL A 96 -12.57 17.81 -1.75
CA VAL A 96 -11.70 18.91 -1.30
C VAL A 96 -11.92 20.17 -2.13
N THR A 97 -12.21 20.05 -3.43
CA THR A 97 -12.47 21.23 -4.28
C THR A 97 -13.81 21.90 -3.99
N VAL A 98 -14.84 21.14 -3.62
CA VAL A 98 -16.18 21.68 -3.32
C VAL A 98 -16.32 22.14 -1.86
N PHE A 99 -15.75 21.38 -0.92
CA PHE A 99 -15.98 21.57 0.52
C PHE A 99 -14.73 21.90 1.33
N GLY A 100 -13.53 21.80 0.74
CA GLY A 100 -12.26 21.89 1.45
C GLY A 100 -11.75 23.33 1.66
N PRO A 101 -10.78 23.51 2.59
CA PRO A 101 -10.15 24.80 2.85
C PRO A 101 -9.26 25.26 1.69
N ALA A 102 -9.03 26.57 1.58
CA ALA A 102 -8.28 27.24 0.51
C ALA A 102 -6.75 27.02 0.55
N GLN A 103 -6.27 25.80 0.78
CA GLN A 103 -4.85 25.43 0.64
C GLN A 103 -4.61 24.52 -0.58
N PRO A 104 -4.75 25.05 -1.80
CA PRO A 104 -4.74 24.24 -3.02
C PRO A 104 -3.37 23.62 -3.33
N ASP A 105 -2.26 24.25 -2.94
CA ASP A 105 -0.95 23.86 -3.48
C ASP A 105 -0.35 22.61 -2.83
N GLN A 106 -0.48 22.47 -1.51
CA GLN A 106 -0.05 21.24 -0.83
C GLN A 106 -0.91 20.05 -1.26
N PHE A 107 -2.22 20.25 -1.37
CA PHE A 107 -3.13 19.20 -1.83
C PHE A 107 -2.85 18.79 -3.27
N ARG A 108 -2.59 19.74 -4.17
CA ARG A 108 -2.17 19.44 -5.56
C ARG A 108 -0.88 18.62 -5.60
N LYS A 109 0.14 19.01 -4.83
CA LYS A 109 1.40 18.24 -4.74
C LYS A 109 1.15 16.82 -4.24
N ALA A 110 0.30 16.64 -3.24
CA ALA A 110 -0.08 15.33 -2.74
C ALA A 110 -0.81 14.49 -3.80
N VAL A 111 -1.77 15.06 -4.54
CA VAL A 111 -2.46 14.36 -5.64
C VAL A 111 -1.47 13.93 -6.72
N PHE A 112 -0.61 14.85 -7.19
CA PHE A 112 0.39 14.54 -8.20
C PHE A 112 1.35 13.44 -7.72
N SER A 113 1.89 13.55 -6.51
CA SER A 113 2.80 12.55 -5.96
C SER A 113 2.13 11.19 -5.77
N SER A 114 0.84 11.15 -5.42
CA SER A 114 0.05 9.92 -5.32
C SER A 114 -0.19 9.25 -6.67
N VAL A 115 -0.49 10.01 -7.74
CA VAL A 115 -0.68 9.45 -9.10
C VAL A 115 0.60 8.75 -9.58
N PHE A 116 1.76 9.31 -9.27
CA PHE A 116 3.05 8.78 -9.68
C PHE A 116 3.67 7.81 -8.66
N TYR A 117 2.97 7.43 -7.60
CA TYR A 117 3.50 6.54 -6.55
C TYR A 117 4.83 7.04 -5.94
N VAL A 118 4.95 8.35 -5.73
CA VAL A 118 6.11 9.03 -5.13
C VAL A 118 5.72 9.87 -3.91
N ASN A 119 4.57 9.58 -3.29
CA ASN A 119 4.07 10.33 -2.14
C ASN A 119 5.03 10.28 -0.94
N ASN A 120 5.76 9.16 -0.78
CA ASN A 120 6.81 9.02 0.23
C ASN A 120 7.94 10.04 0.07
N TRP A 121 8.37 10.33 -1.16
CA TRP A 121 9.43 11.31 -1.43
C TRP A 121 8.97 12.73 -1.16
N GLU A 122 7.73 13.06 -1.49
CA GLU A 122 7.14 14.36 -1.20
C GLU A 122 7.10 14.62 0.32
N GLN A 123 6.71 13.61 1.11
CA GLN A 123 6.71 13.69 2.56
C GLN A 123 8.12 13.85 3.16
N ILE A 124 9.11 13.14 2.62
CA ILE A 124 10.52 13.29 3.02
C ILE A 124 11.00 14.72 2.76
N LEU A 125 10.74 15.24 1.56
CA LEU A 125 11.13 16.60 1.16
C LEU A 125 10.37 17.68 1.97
N GLY A 126 9.15 17.39 2.39
CA GLY A 126 8.35 18.23 3.29
C GLY A 126 8.80 18.20 4.76
N ASN A 127 9.87 17.45 5.10
CA ASN A 127 10.33 17.22 6.46
C ASN A 127 9.25 16.65 7.40
N VAL A 128 8.31 15.88 6.85
CA VAL A 128 7.28 15.22 7.64
C VAL A 128 7.90 13.99 8.30
N SER A 129 8.25 14.11 9.58
CA SER A 129 8.74 12.96 10.35
C SER A 129 7.63 11.91 10.49
N TYR A 130 7.98 10.66 10.21
CA TYR A 130 7.10 9.49 10.36
C TYR A 130 6.45 9.42 11.75
N PHE A 131 7.19 9.85 12.79
CA PHE A 131 6.74 9.84 14.18
C PHE A 131 6.16 11.19 14.65
N ALA A 132 6.28 12.28 13.87
CA ALA A 132 5.71 13.59 14.23
C ALA A 132 4.21 13.73 13.87
N ARG A 133 3.56 12.62 13.52
CA ARG A 133 2.18 12.54 13.00
C ARG A 133 1.09 12.54 14.09
N PHE A 134 1.15 13.52 14.98
CA PHE A 134 0.03 13.80 15.90
C PHE A 134 -0.68 15.12 15.55
N ALA A 135 -0.39 15.70 14.38
CA ALA A 135 -1.06 16.86 13.80
C ALA A 135 -2.07 16.41 12.71
N PRO A 136 -3.07 17.23 12.32
CA PRO A 136 -4.11 16.83 11.38
C PRO A 136 -3.50 16.34 10.07
N GLU A 137 -3.63 15.05 9.79
CA GLU A 137 -3.05 14.45 8.60
C GLU A 137 -3.81 14.91 7.36
N GLY A 138 -3.06 15.28 6.31
CA GLY A 138 -3.64 15.56 5.01
C GLY A 138 -4.38 14.33 4.47
N PRO A 139 -5.46 14.52 3.70
CA PRO A 139 -6.38 13.44 3.29
C PRO A 139 -5.71 12.34 2.47
N LEU A 140 -4.53 12.59 1.89
CA LEU A 140 -3.79 11.67 1.03
C LEU A 140 -2.51 11.12 1.70
N ASN A 141 -2.23 11.49 2.95
CA ASN A 141 -0.96 11.15 3.58
C ASN A 141 -0.71 9.65 3.61
N HIS A 142 -1.72 8.84 3.92
CA HIS A 142 -1.64 7.38 3.97
C HIS A 142 -1.14 6.71 2.68
N LEU A 143 -1.17 7.39 1.51
CA LEU A 143 -0.70 6.86 0.23
C LEU A 143 0.84 6.73 0.13
N TRP A 144 1.57 7.23 1.13
CA TRP A 144 3.00 6.97 1.28
C TRP A 144 3.30 5.46 1.34
N SER A 145 2.45 4.69 2.03
CA SER A 145 2.66 3.25 2.23
C SER A 145 2.47 2.49 0.92
N LEU A 146 1.48 2.90 0.12
CA LEU A 146 1.23 2.37 -1.21
C LEU A 146 2.39 2.69 -2.16
N SER A 147 2.97 3.90 -2.06
CA SER A 147 4.15 4.31 -2.84
C SER A 147 5.36 3.46 -2.50
N VAL A 148 5.62 3.24 -1.21
CA VAL A 148 6.69 2.34 -0.73
C VAL A 148 6.43 0.90 -1.20
N GLU A 149 5.18 0.44 -1.15
CA GLU A 149 4.86 -0.92 -1.56
C GLU A 149 5.15 -1.16 -3.05
N GLU A 150 4.91 -0.18 -3.91
CA GLU A 150 5.22 -0.25 -5.35
C GLU A 150 6.73 -0.09 -5.64
N GLN A 151 7.47 0.64 -4.81
CA GLN A 151 8.90 0.89 -5.06
C GLN A 151 9.80 -0.27 -4.61
N PHE A 152 9.43 -0.93 -3.51
CA PHE A 152 10.28 -1.94 -2.87
C PHE A 152 9.84 -3.39 -3.10
N TYR A 153 8.64 -3.62 -3.64
CA TYR A 153 8.12 -4.98 -3.87
C TYR A 153 7.48 -5.19 -5.24
#